data_AF-A0A7C3J9W1-F1
#
_entry.id   AF-A0A7C3J9W1-F1
#
_cell.length_a   1.000
_cell.length_b   1.000
_cell.length_c   1.000
_cell.angle_alpha   90.00
_cell.angle_beta   90.00
_cell.angle_gamma   90.00
#
_symmetry.space_group_name_H-M   'P 1'
#
loop_
_entity.id
_entity.type
_entity.pdbx_description
1 polymer ?
#
loop_
_entity_poly.entity_id
_entity_poly.type
_entity_poly.pdbx_seq_one_letter_code
_entity_poly.pdbx_strand_id
1 'polypeptide(L)'
;MNKAIQEQLSYYLERLQREQEERGARDRVVSSYTDAIGRCYDLLGETENALKYFVLSSEACLRSLTDRKGASLSRPHERGHDRLTCARILWRANDNRAKTYFQQALEEYQKGYNWEVEGIRIDCWHHSIYCLIFLEDYQAAMTIAKSSDTLEQNYPPWEDPGHLTKRLITVIENCQKNSIAAHTESLSILEEFFRIEKRELYWQNPSPIADVYEFVKRKLVELQV
;
A
#
# COMPACT_ATOMS: atom_id res chain seq x y z
N MET A 1 -2.59 -11.44 20.61
CA MET A 1 -2.83 -10.68 19.37
C MET A 1 -4.27 -10.18 19.29
N ASN A 2 -5.29 -11.03 19.43
CA ASN A 2 -6.71 -10.65 19.25
C ASN A 2 -7.22 -9.52 20.16
N LYS A 3 -6.82 -9.46 21.43
CA LYS A 3 -7.30 -8.41 22.36
C LYS A 3 -6.93 -6.99 21.88
N ALA A 4 -5.68 -6.79 21.46
CA ALA A 4 -5.21 -5.50 20.96
C ALA A 4 -5.96 -5.10 19.68
N ILE A 5 -6.19 -6.05 18.76
CA ILE A 5 -6.94 -5.81 17.52
C ILE A 5 -8.40 -5.42 17.84
N GLN A 6 -9.03 -6.07 18.82
CA GLN A 6 -10.39 -5.75 19.27
C GLN A 6 -10.49 -4.36 19.93
N GLU A 7 -9.50 -3.98 20.74
CA GLU A 7 -9.41 -2.63 21.30
C GLU A 7 -9.26 -1.58 20.19
N GLN A 8 -8.41 -1.85 19.19
CA GLN A 8 -8.20 -0.99 18.02
C GLN A 8 -9.48 -0.85 17.18
N LEU A 9 -10.17 -1.96 16.94
CA LEU A 9 -11.44 -1.99 16.22
C LEU A 9 -12.49 -1.13 16.93
N SER A 10 -12.62 -1.31 18.25
CA SER A 10 -13.54 -0.52 19.08
C SER A 10 -13.23 0.97 19.00
N TYR A 11 -11.95 1.34 19.08
CA TYR A 11 -11.50 2.72 18.92
C TYR A 11 -11.89 3.32 17.56
N TYR A 12 -11.65 2.59 16.45
CA TYR A 12 -11.97 3.12 15.12
C TYR A 12 -13.46 3.23 14.85
N LEU A 13 -14.26 2.28 15.35
CA LEU A 13 -15.72 2.33 15.26
C LEU A 13 -16.27 3.56 15.99
N GLU A 14 -15.81 3.80 17.23
CA GLU A 14 -16.21 4.95 18.02
C GLU A 14 -15.80 6.28 17.34
N ARG A 15 -14.57 6.34 16.80
CA ARG A 15 -14.09 7.53 16.08
C ARG A 15 -14.88 7.82 14.81
N LEU A 16 -15.21 6.80 14.03
CA LEU A 16 -16.01 6.95 12.83
C LEU A 16 -17.41 7.50 13.17
N GLN A 17 -18.04 6.97 14.22
CA GLN A 17 -19.34 7.44 14.69
C GLN A 17 -19.29 8.91 15.09
N ARG A 18 -18.32 9.32 15.92
CA ARG A 18 -18.19 10.72 16.35
C ARG A 18 -17.96 11.68 15.19
N GLU A 19 -17.09 11.33 14.23
CA GLU A 19 -16.85 12.18 13.06
C GLU A 19 -18.09 12.33 12.17
N GLN A 20 -18.94 11.30 12.09
CA GLN A 20 -20.22 11.38 11.38
C GLN A 20 -21.21 12.31 12.10
N GLU A 21 -21.33 12.19 13.43
CA GLU A 21 -22.26 12.97 14.26
C GLU A 21 -21.86 14.44 14.40
N GLU A 22 -20.58 14.75 14.58
CA GLU A 22 -20.13 16.10 14.92
C GLU A 22 -19.94 17.02 13.70
N ARG A 23 -19.55 16.45 12.54
CA ARG A 23 -18.94 17.24 11.46
C ARG A 23 -19.49 16.98 10.06
N GLY A 24 -20.39 16.01 9.89
CA GLY A 24 -20.74 15.51 8.57
C GLY A 24 -19.48 14.97 7.87
N ALA A 25 -18.97 13.86 8.38
CA ALA A 25 -17.63 13.31 8.10
C ALA A 25 -17.16 13.50 6.65
N ARG A 26 -16.01 14.18 6.48
CA ARG A 26 -15.35 14.34 5.18
C ARG A 26 -14.97 12.98 4.60
N ASP A 27 -15.16 12.78 3.30
CA ASP A 27 -14.94 11.50 2.63
C ASP A 27 -13.54 10.89 2.86
N ARG A 28 -12.48 11.72 2.92
CA ARG A 28 -11.13 11.23 3.25
C ARG A 28 -11.04 10.61 4.65
N VAL A 29 -11.73 11.22 5.62
CA VAL A 29 -11.75 10.76 7.02
C VAL A 29 -12.54 9.46 7.11
N VAL A 30 -13.71 9.41 6.46
CA VAL A 30 -14.52 8.18 6.36
C VAL A 30 -13.72 7.05 5.73
N SER A 31 -13.06 7.29 4.59
CA SER A 31 -12.23 6.30 3.89
C SER A 31 -11.12 5.76 4.81
N SER A 32 -10.43 6.65 5.52
CA SER A 32 -9.31 6.26 6.39
C SER A 32 -9.76 5.39 7.57
N TYR A 33 -10.87 5.74 8.23
CA TYR A 33 -11.39 4.95 9.35
C TYR A 33 -12.00 3.63 8.90
N THR A 34 -12.79 3.63 7.83
CA THR A 34 -13.38 2.40 7.29
C THR A 34 -12.32 1.43 6.75
N ASP A 35 -11.23 1.92 6.14
CA ASP A 35 -10.09 1.08 5.76
C ASP A 35 -9.42 0.43 6.98
N ALA A 36 -9.24 1.21 8.06
CA ALA A 36 -8.66 0.68 9.29
C ALA A 36 -9.56 -0.37 9.96
N ILE A 37 -10.87 -0.14 9.98
CA ILE A 37 -11.85 -1.11 10.48
C ILE A 37 -11.82 -2.39 9.64
N GLY A 38 -11.80 -2.27 8.31
CA GLY A 38 -11.71 -3.42 7.40
C GLY A 38 -10.49 -4.29 7.68
N ARG A 39 -9.32 -3.67 7.91
CA ARG A 39 -8.10 -4.40 8.31
C ARG A 39 -8.24 -5.08 9.68
N CYS A 40 -8.85 -4.42 10.67
CA CYS A 40 -9.06 -5.04 11.97
C CYS A 40 -9.88 -6.32 11.84
N TYR A 41 -10.96 -6.30 11.04
CA TYR A 41 -11.75 -7.50 10.76
C TYR A 41 -10.95 -8.57 10.00
N ASP A 42 -10.15 -8.17 9.02
CA ASP A 42 -9.30 -9.10 8.26
C ASP A 42 -8.30 -9.83 9.19
N LEU A 43 -7.68 -9.10 10.11
CA LEU A 43 -6.77 -9.65 11.12
C LEU A 43 -7.48 -10.54 12.15
N LEU A 44 -8.78 -10.33 12.38
CA LEU A 44 -9.61 -11.20 13.22
C LEU A 44 -10.12 -12.43 12.45
N GLY A 45 -9.88 -12.52 11.14
CA GLY A 45 -10.40 -13.57 10.27
C GLY A 45 -11.86 -13.39 9.86
N GLU A 46 -12.45 -12.22 10.12
CA GLU A 46 -13.84 -11.87 9.76
C GLU A 46 -13.90 -11.28 8.35
N THR A 47 -13.65 -12.13 7.35
CA THR A 47 -13.47 -11.73 5.94
C THR A 47 -14.67 -10.98 5.35
N GLU A 48 -15.90 -11.37 5.66
CA GLU A 48 -17.12 -10.70 5.18
C GLU A 48 -17.24 -9.27 5.72
N ASN A 49 -16.94 -9.08 7.01
CA ASN A 49 -16.93 -7.75 7.63
C ASN A 49 -15.78 -6.91 7.08
N ALA A 50 -14.60 -7.49 6.91
CA ALA A 50 -13.45 -6.82 6.30
C ALA A 50 -13.81 -6.26 4.91
N LEU A 51 -14.37 -7.11 4.03
CA LEU A 51 -14.75 -6.74 2.68
C LEU A 51 -15.79 -5.62 2.67
N LYS A 52 -16.82 -5.71 3.53
CA LYS A 52 -17.85 -4.66 3.67
C LYS A 52 -17.22 -3.29 3.94
N TYR A 53 -16.25 -3.23 4.86
CA TYR A 53 -15.59 -1.98 5.22
C TYR A 53 -14.58 -1.51 4.17
N PHE A 54 -13.89 -2.41 3.47
CA PHE A 54 -13.05 -2.03 2.32
C PHE A 54 -13.87 -1.44 1.18
N VAL A 55 -15.05 -1.99 0.88
CA VAL A 55 -15.97 -1.42 -0.12
C VAL A 55 -16.40 -0.01 0.30
N LEU A 56 -16.85 0.19 1.54
CA LEU A 56 -17.20 1.51 2.06
C LEU A 56 -16.04 2.50 1.97
N SER A 57 -14.84 2.04 2.30
CA SER A 57 -13.63 2.86 2.23
C SER A 57 -13.29 3.26 0.80
N SER A 58 -13.42 2.33 -0.15
CA SER A 58 -13.12 2.57 -1.55
C SER A 58 -14.02 3.65 -2.15
N GLU A 59 -15.33 3.59 -1.88
CA GLU A 59 -16.30 4.57 -2.36
C GLU A 59 -16.03 5.96 -1.77
N ALA A 60 -15.70 6.04 -0.49
CA ALA A 60 -15.29 7.30 0.14
C ALA A 60 -13.96 7.83 -0.42
N CYS A 61 -12.99 6.96 -0.71
CA CYS A 61 -11.71 7.34 -1.33
C CYS A 61 -11.94 7.99 -2.71
N LEU A 62 -12.79 7.36 -3.53
CA LEU A 62 -13.11 7.84 -4.89
C LEU A 62 -13.83 9.19 -4.89
N ARG A 63 -14.78 9.41 -3.98
CA ARG A 63 -15.41 10.72 -3.82
C ARG A 63 -14.40 11.78 -3.38
N SER A 64 -13.56 11.46 -2.38
CA SER A 64 -12.50 12.37 -1.92
C SER A 64 -11.50 12.74 -3.03
N LEU A 65 -11.19 11.85 -3.96
CA LEU A 65 -10.33 12.17 -5.12
C LEU A 65 -11.01 13.14 -6.08
N THR A 66 -12.32 12.99 -6.28
CA THR A 66 -13.10 13.82 -7.20
C THR A 66 -13.23 15.24 -6.67
N ASP A 67 -13.51 15.40 -5.38
CA ASP A 67 -13.59 16.71 -4.72
C ASP A 67 -12.26 17.47 -4.74
N ARG A 68 -11.14 16.73 -4.77
CA ARG A 68 -9.79 17.29 -4.85
C ARG A 68 -9.35 17.71 -6.25
N LYS A 69 -10.08 17.36 -7.31
CA LYS A 69 -9.76 17.83 -8.66
C LYS A 69 -9.74 19.38 -8.76
N GLY A 70 -10.44 20.08 -7.87
CA GLY A 70 -10.41 21.55 -7.74
C GLY A 70 -9.42 22.10 -6.71
N ALA A 71 -8.82 21.26 -5.85
CA ALA A 71 -7.94 21.67 -4.77
C ALA A 71 -6.49 21.24 -5.07
N SER A 72 -5.72 22.14 -5.69
CA SER A 72 -4.24 22.21 -5.73
C SER A 72 -3.44 20.99 -5.23
N LEU A 73 -3.58 19.81 -5.83
CA LEU A 73 -2.54 18.78 -5.77
C LEU A 73 -1.48 19.16 -6.79
N SER A 74 -0.64 20.12 -6.40
CA SER A 74 0.28 20.81 -7.31
C SER A 74 1.34 19.87 -7.88
N ARG A 75 1.70 18.81 -7.15
CA ARG A 75 2.87 17.99 -7.47
C ARG A 75 2.49 16.57 -7.91
N PRO A 76 3.18 15.98 -8.91
CA PRO A 76 2.90 14.62 -9.36
C PRO A 76 2.96 13.54 -8.27
N HIS A 77 3.97 13.57 -7.38
CA HIS A 77 4.10 12.58 -6.31
C HIS A 77 2.88 12.55 -5.34
N GLU A 78 2.37 13.70 -4.92
CA GLU A 78 1.15 13.83 -4.09
C GLU A 78 -0.06 13.21 -4.78
N ARG A 79 -0.21 13.48 -6.08
CA ARG A 79 -1.26 12.89 -6.91
C ARG A 79 -1.08 11.39 -7.11
N GLY A 80 0.16 10.91 -7.17
CA GLY A 80 0.52 9.50 -7.18
C GLY A 80 0.10 8.82 -5.88
N HIS A 81 0.41 9.43 -4.73
CA HIS A 81 0.06 8.91 -3.40
C HIS A 81 -1.44 8.77 -3.20
N ASP A 82 -2.20 9.83 -3.50
CA ASP A 82 -3.65 9.81 -3.39
C ASP A 82 -4.28 8.70 -4.26
N ARG A 83 -3.76 8.49 -5.48
CA ARG A 83 -4.21 7.41 -6.36
C ARG A 83 -3.78 6.03 -5.90
N LEU A 84 -2.54 5.87 -5.45
CA LEU A 84 -2.01 4.61 -4.94
C LEU A 84 -2.80 4.18 -3.69
N THR A 85 -3.13 5.10 -2.80
CA THR A 85 -3.99 4.82 -1.64
C THR A 85 -5.34 4.27 -2.09
N CYS A 86 -6.03 4.91 -3.04
CA CYS A 86 -7.31 4.38 -3.52
C CYS A 86 -7.14 3.05 -4.27
N ALA A 87 -6.07 2.88 -5.05
CA ALA A 87 -5.78 1.61 -5.74
C ALA A 87 -5.66 0.44 -4.77
N ARG A 88 -4.93 0.64 -3.67
CA ARG A 88 -4.73 -0.36 -2.61
C ARG A 88 -6.03 -0.70 -1.89
N ILE A 89 -6.85 0.31 -1.57
CA ILE A 89 -8.16 0.09 -0.92
C ILE A 89 -9.10 -0.68 -1.87
N LEU A 90 -9.17 -0.28 -3.14
CA LEU A 90 -9.93 -0.99 -4.18
C LEU A 90 -9.45 -2.45 -4.32
N TRP A 91 -8.15 -2.68 -4.29
CA TRP A 91 -7.57 -4.02 -4.36
C TRP A 91 -7.99 -4.89 -3.16
N ARG A 92 -7.95 -4.35 -1.94
CA ARG A 92 -8.46 -5.06 -0.74
C ARG A 92 -9.95 -5.35 -0.83
N ALA A 93 -10.71 -4.45 -1.46
CA ALA A 93 -12.14 -4.60 -1.72
C ALA A 93 -12.45 -5.59 -2.88
N ASN A 94 -11.44 -6.23 -3.48
CA ASN A 94 -11.59 -7.06 -4.68
C ASN A 94 -12.28 -6.33 -5.85
N ASP A 95 -12.04 -5.03 -5.97
CA ASP A 95 -12.62 -4.19 -7.01
C ASP A 95 -11.71 -4.14 -8.25
N ASN A 96 -12.26 -4.48 -9.41
CA ASN A 96 -11.53 -4.50 -10.69
C ASN A 96 -10.97 -3.12 -11.11
N ARG A 97 -11.51 -2.02 -10.57
CA ARG A 97 -11.00 -0.66 -10.80
C ARG A 97 -9.60 -0.46 -10.21
N ALA A 98 -9.16 -1.31 -9.28
CA ALA A 98 -7.85 -1.21 -8.63
C ALA A 98 -6.70 -1.10 -9.64
N LYS A 99 -6.71 -1.94 -10.69
CA LYS A 99 -5.66 -1.93 -11.74
C LYS A 99 -5.55 -0.59 -12.45
N THR A 100 -6.69 0.03 -12.78
CA THR A 100 -6.73 1.35 -13.39
C THR A 100 -6.12 2.41 -12.47
N TYR A 101 -6.39 2.35 -11.17
CA TYR A 101 -5.80 3.31 -10.22
C TYR A 101 -4.32 3.08 -9.96
N PHE A 102 -3.84 1.83 -9.98
CA PHE A 102 -2.40 1.54 -9.95
C PHE A 102 -1.68 2.09 -11.19
N GLN A 103 -2.28 1.95 -12.38
CA GLN A 103 -1.74 2.53 -13.62
C GLN A 103 -1.66 4.06 -13.54
N GLN A 104 -2.75 4.72 -13.12
CA GLN A 104 -2.75 6.18 -12.99
C GLN A 104 -1.78 6.68 -11.91
N ALA A 105 -1.60 5.93 -10.81
CA ALA A 105 -0.61 6.26 -9.79
C ALA A 105 0.82 6.18 -10.37
N LEU A 106 1.12 5.08 -11.08
CA LEU A 106 2.40 4.88 -11.77
C LEU A 106 2.71 6.02 -12.75
N GLU A 107 1.74 6.42 -13.58
CA GLU A 107 1.90 7.54 -14.52
C GLU A 107 2.25 8.86 -13.82
N GLU A 108 1.70 9.12 -12.63
CA GLU A 108 2.03 10.34 -11.87
C GLU A 108 3.42 10.26 -11.23
N TYR A 109 3.81 9.10 -10.70
CA TYR A 109 5.15 8.91 -10.16
C TYR A 109 6.23 9.00 -11.24
N GLN A 110 5.98 8.48 -12.44
CA GLN A 110 6.90 8.59 -13.58
C GLN A 110 7.21 10.04 -13.96
N LYS A 111 6.26 10.97 -13.80
CA LYS A 111 6.51 12.40 -14.00
C LYS A 111 7.49 12.99 -12.97
N GLY A 112 7.63 12.35 -11.81
CA GLY A 112 8.55 12.74 -10.74
C GLY A 112 9.96 12.18 -10.88
N TYR A 113 10.25 11.34 -11.88
CA TYR A 113 11.55 10.65 -12.00
C TYR A 113 12.73 11.58 -12.26
N ASN A 114 12.47 12.75 -12.87
CA ASN A 114 13.50 13.73 -13.20
C ASN A 114 13.43 14.96 -12.29
N TRP A 115 12.78 14.84 -11.14
CA TRP A 115 12.60 15.98 -10.25
C TRP A 115 13.91 16.32 -9.53
N GLU A 116 14.17 17.62 -9.33
CA GLU A 116 15.41 18.15 -8.77
C GLU A 116 15.65 17.69 -7.32
N VAL A 117 14.59 17.43 -6.57
CA VAL A 117 14.68 17.00 -5.17
C VAL A 117 14.84 15.47 -5.12
N GLU A 118 16.04 15.01 -4.81
CA GLU A 118 16.43 13.58 -4.75
C GLU A 118 15.45 12.74 -3.93
N GLY A 119 15.10 13.19 -2.71
CA GLY A 119 14.19 12.44 -1.86
C GLY A 119 12.82 12.19 -2.49
N ILE A 120 12.32 13.14 -3.30
CA ILE A 120 11.04 12.95 -3.99
C ILE A 120 11.19 12.03 -5.21
N ARG A 121 12.34 12.07 -5.89
CA ARG A 121 12.65 11.14 -6.97
C ARG A 121 12.68 9.70 -6.46
N ILE A 122 13.39 9.45 -5.35
CA ILE A 122 13.44 8.13 -4.68
C ILE A 122 12.04 7.69 -4.27
N ASP A 123 11.27 8.57 -3.62
CA ASP A 123 9.88 8.31 -3.25
C ASP A 123 9.02 7.88 -4.46
N CYS A 124 9.13 8.60 -5.59
CA CYS A 124 8.43 8.25 -6.82
C CYS A 124 8.86 6.88 -7.36
N TRP A 125 10.15 6.54 -7.29
CA TRP A 125 10.68 5.27 -7.76
C TRP A 125 10.17 4.11 -6.90
N HIS A 126 10.23 4.22 -5.58
CA HIS A 126 9.68 3.21 -4.66
C HIS A 126 8.20 2.98 -4.88
N HIS A 127 7.41 4.05 -4.98
CA HIS A 127 5.98 3.90 -5.13
C HIS A 127 5.59 3.37 -6.51
N SER A 128 6.41 3.59 -7.53
CA SER A 128 6.27 2.93 -8.83
C SER A 128 6.49 1.43 -8.75
N ILE A 129 7.48 0.96 -7.98
CA ILE A 129 7.74 -0.47 -7.77
C ILE A 129 6.49 -1.15 -7.20
N TYR A 130 5.85 -0.56 -6.17
CA TYR A 130 4.62 -1.12 -5.61
C TYR A 130 3.52 -1.22 -6.67
N CYS A 131 3.27 -0.14 -7.43
CA CYS A 131 2.27 -0.16 -8.50
C CYS A 131 2.52 -1.31 -9.48
N LEU A 132 3.77 -1.52 -9.88
CA LEU A 132 4.15 -2.54 -10.86
C LEU A 132 4.04 -3.96 -10.31
N ILE A 133 4.30 -4.18 -9.02
CA ILE A 133 4.02 -5.47 -8.36
C ILE A 133 2.52 -5.79 -8.44
N PHE A 134 1.64 -4.85 -8.09
CA PHE A 134 0.19 -5.06 -8.18
C PHE A 134 -0.35 -5.19 -9.60
N LEU A 135 0.34 -4.59 -10.57
CA LEU A 135 0.05 -4.74 -11.99
C LEU A 135 0.64 -6.03 -12.58
N GLU A 136 1.44 -6.76 -11.80
CA GLU A 136 2.17 -7.97 -12.19
C GLU A 136 3.15 -7.74 -13.35
N ASP A 137 3.63 -6.50 -13.52
CA ASP A 137 4.69 -6.14 -14.47
C ASP A 137 6.05 -6.19 -13.75
N TYR A 138 6.48 -7.42 -13.45
CA TYR A 138 7.71 -7.68 -12.71
C TYR A 138 8.96 -7.24 -13.47
N GLN A 139 8.91 -7.23 -14.81
CA GLN A 139 10.04 -6.80 -15.63
C GLN A 139 10.27 -5.29 -15.50
N ALA A 140 9.21 -4.47 -15.57
CA ALA A 140 9.32 -3.04 -15.33
C ALA A 140 9.65 -2.74 -13.86
N ALA A 141 9.06 -3.47 -12.91
CA ALA A 141 9.37 -3.34 -11.48
C ALA A 141 10.86 -3.55 -11.22
N MET A 142 11.44 -4.60 -11.81
CA MET A 142 12.86 -4.93 -11.71
C MET A 142 13.78 -3.85 -12.30
N THR A 143 13.42 -3.29 -13.45
CA THR A 143 14.17 -2.20 -14.08
C THR A 143 14.25 -0.97 -13.15
N ILE A 144 13.11 -0.59 -12.56
CA ILE A 144 13.06 0.57 -11.65
C ILE A 144 13.80 0.26 -10.35
N ALA A 145 13.62 -0.93 -9.76
CA ALA A 145 14.28 -1.32 -8.53
C ALA A 145 15.83 -1.33 -8.65
N LYS A 146 16.37 -1.85 -9.77
CA LYS A 146 17.82 -1.81 -10.02
C LYS A 146 18.33 -0.38 -10.21
N SER A 147 17.53 0.47 -10.85
CA SER A 147 17.86 1.88 -11.00
C SER A 147 17.89 2.56 -9.63
N SER A 148 16.88 2.32 -8.78
CA SER A 148 16.78 2.94 -7.45
C SER A 148 17.87 2.50 -6.49
N ASP A 149 18.30 1.24 -6.53
CA ASP A 149 19.39 0.73 -5.69
C ASP A 149 20.70 1.51 -5.96
N THR A 150 20.95 1.87 -7.22
CA THR A 150 22.14 2.65 -7.59
C THR A 150 22.10 4.08 -7.01
N LEU A 151 20.90 4.68 -6.91
CA LEU A 151 20.74 6.01 -6.31
C LEU A 151 20.87 5.95 -4.79
N GLU A 152 20.27 4.95 -4.14
CA GLU A 152 20.29 4.77 -2.69
C GLU A 152 21.68 4.51 -2.11
N GLN A 153 22.57 3.85 -2.87
CA GLN A 153 23.96 3.64 -2.45
C GLN A 153 24.73 4.95 -2.19
N ASN A 154 24.24 6.08 -2.71
CA ASN A 154 24.82 7.41 -2.48
C ASN A 154 24.19 8.15 -1.28
N TYR A 155 23.17 7.57 -0.63
CA TYR A 155 22.45 8.17 0.49
C TYR A 155 23.01 7.71 1.85
N PRO A 156 23.04 8.57 2.88
CA PRO A 156 23.59 8.18 4.16
C PRO A 156 22.82 7.02 4.83
N PRO A 157 23.52 6.06 5.46
CA PRO A 157 22.95 4.80 5.96
C PRO A 157 22.01 4.93 7.16
N TRP A 158 21.79 6.13 7.71
CA TRP A 158 20.93 6.35 8.88
C TRP A 158 19.46 6.67 8.55
N GLU A 159 19.09 6.76 7.27
CA GLU A 159 17.68 6.96 6.84
C GLU A 159 17.03 5.71 6.22
N ASP A 160 17.79 4.69 5.81
CA ASP A 160 17.28 3.36 5.41
C ASP A 160 18.10 2.26 6.09
N PRO A 161 17.73 1.82 7.31
CA PRO A 161 18.44 0.76 8.02
C PRO A 161 18.27 -0.63 7.37
N GLY A 162 17.58 -0.76 6.23
CA GLY A 162 17.08 -2.04 5.75
C GLY A 162 17.35 -2.43 4.29
N HIS A 163 17.88 -1.53 3.45
CA HIS A 163 17.96 -1.75 2.00
C HIS A 163 16.62 -2.20 1.42
N LEU A 164 15.58 -1.40 1.62
CA LEU A 164 14.22 -1.75 1.18
C LEU A 164 14.20 -2.16 -0.30
N THR A 165 14.91 -1.42 -1.15
CA THR A 165 15.04 -1.75 -2.57
C THR A 165 15.61 -3.14 -2.81
N LYS A 166 16.68 -3.54 -2.11
CA LYS A 166 17.28 -4.88 -2.28
C LYS A 166 16.30 -5.99 -1.90
N ARG A 167 15.53 -5.79 -0.84
CA ARG A 167 14.49 -6.76 -0.45
C ARG A 167 13.39 -6.83 -1.50
N LEU A 168 12.96 -5.69 -2.01
CA LEU A 168 11.96 -5.63 -3.09
C LEU A 168 12.48 -6.29 -4.37
N ILE A 169 13.77 -6.17 -4.71
CA ILE A 169 14.38 -6.91 -5.83
C ILE A 169 14.16 -8.43 -5.64
N THR A 170 14.52 -8.99 -4.49
CA THR A 170 14.31 -10.42 -4.22
C THR A 170 12.83 -10.81 -4.28
N VAL A 171 11.94 -9.99 -3.72
CA VAL A 171 10.48 -10.21 -3.78
C VAL A 171 9.99 -10.22 -5.23
N ILE A 172 10.43 -9.27 -6.07
CA ILE A 172 10.05 -9.21 -7.49
C ILE A 172 10.54 -10.45 -8.25
N GLU A 173 11.81 -10.85 -8.05
CA GLU A 173 12.36 -12.07 -8.66
C GLU A 173 11.54 -13.31 -8.28
N ASN A 174 11.13 -13.37 -7.02
CA ASN A 174 10.36 -14.49 -6.51
C ASN A 174 8.91 -14.50 -6.99
N CYS A 175 8.26 -13.33 -7.08
CA CYS A 175 6.96 -13.20 -7.74
C CYS A 175 7.03 -13.62 -9.22
N GLN A 176 8.12 -13.29 -9.91
CA GLN A 176 8.35 -13.70 -11.30
C GLN A 176 8.56 -15.21 -11.46
N LYS A 177 9.25 -15.87 -10.52
CA LYS A 177 9.39 -17.34 -10.50
C LYS A 177 8.05 -18.05 -10.28
N ASN A 178 7.11 -17.39 -9.61
CA ASN A 178 5.75 -17.85 -9.35
C ASN A 178 5.66 -19.29 -8.83
N SER A 179 6.40 -19.61 -7.76
CA SER A 179 6.39 -20.93 -7.12
C SER A 179 6.12 -20.82 -5.62
N ILE A 180 5.61 -21.90 -5.02
CA ILE A 180 5.36 -21.98 -3.57
C ILE A 180 6.61 -21.60 -2.77
N ALA A 181 7.77 -22.14 -3.14
CA ALA A 181 9.05 -21.85 -2.47
C ALA A 181 9.42 -20.37 -2.57
N ALA A 182 9.29 -19.77 -3.76
CA ALA A 182 9.63 -18.37 -4.00
C ALA A 182 8.70 -17.40 -3.23
N HIS A 183 7.39 -17.66 -3.23
CA HIS A 183 6.44 -16.83 -2.46
C HIS A 183 6.63 -17.00 -0.96
N THR A 184 6.92 -18.21 -0.47
CA THR A 184 7.23 -18.45 0.96
C THR A 184 8.49 -17.68 1.40
N GLU A 185 9.54 -17.70 0.59
CA GLU A 185 10.75 -16.90 0.83
C GLU A 185 10.44 -15.40 0.87
N SER A 186 9.62 -14.93 -0.07
CA SER A 186 9.20 -13.52 -0.13
C SER A 186 8.45 -13.08 1.13
N LEU A 187 7.55 -13.92 1.66
CA LEU A 187 6.86 -13.64 2.92
C LEU A 187 7.85 -13.53 4.09
N SER A 188 8.84 -14.43 4.17
CA SER A 188 9.86 -14.38 5.22
C SER A 188 10.69 -13.08 5.17
N ILE A 189 11.07 -12.63 3.97
CA ILE A 189 11.80 -11.37 3.76
C ILE A 189 10.98 -10.16 4.25
N LEU A 190 9.68 -10.15 3.94
CA LEU A 190 8.76 -9.08 4.32
C LEU A 190 8.46 -9.09 5.83
N GLU A 191 8.33 -10.26 6.45
CA GLU A 191 8.19 -10.40 7.91
C GLU A 191 9.42 -9.90 8.65
N GLU A 192 10.62 -10.23 8.16
CA GLU A 192 11.85 -9.71 8.72
C GLU A 192 11.92 -8.17 8.60
N PHE A 193 11.43 -7.62 7.48
CA PHE A 193 11.35 -6.17 7.31
C PHE A 193 10.46 -5.52 8.37
N PHE A 194 9.25 -6.04 8.62
CA PHE A 194 8.38 -5.51 9.67
C PHE A 194 9.02 -5.59 11.07
N ARG A 195 9.74 -6.68 11.35
CA ARG A 195 10.46 -6.86 12.62
C ARG A 195 11.55 -5.80 12.82
N ILE A 196 12.38 -5.54 11.81
CA ILE A 196 13.52 -4.60 11.90
C ILE A 196 13.03 -3.17 12.07
N GLU A 197 12.02 -2.78 11.30
CA GLU A 197 11.47 -1.43 11.32
C GLU A 197 10.73 -1.09 12.62
N LYS A 198 10.56 -2.05 13.54
CA LYS A 198 9.66 -1.95 14.72
C LYS A 198 8.27 -1.41 14.35
N ARG A 199 7.90 -1.57 13.09
CA ARG A 199 6.56 -1.25 12.61
C ARG A 199 5.72 -2.41 13.08
N GLU A 200 5.05 -2.24 14.21
CA GLU A 200 3.86 -3.03 14.48
C GLU A 200 3.02 -2.95 13.20
N LEU A 201 2.65 -4.11 12.66
CA LEU A 201 1.79 -4.20 11.49
C LEU A 201 0.58 -3.27 11.75
N TYR A 202 0.53 -2.16 11.01
CA TYR A 202 -0.61 -1.25 10.89
C TYR A 202 -0.85 -0.21 12.01
N TRP A 203 -0.02 0.83 12.09
CA TRP A 203 -0.45 2.13 12.62
C TRP A 203 -0.72 3.13 11.48
N GLN A 204 -1.92 3.73 11.51
CA GLN A 204 -2.47 4.80 10.66
C GLN A 204 -1.81 4.99 9.27
N ASN A 205 -2.40 4.35 8.25
CA ASN A 205 -1.96 4.28 6.85
C ASN A 205 -0.83 3.24 6.64
N PRO A 206 -1.17 1.97 6.35
CA PRO A 206 -0.17 0.94 6.12
C PRO A 206 0.84 1.39 5.09
N SER A 207 2.09 1.03 5.33
CA SER A 207 3.09 1.02 4.26
C SER A 207 2.58 0.18 3.08
N PRO A 208 2.75 0.59 1.82
CA PRO A 208 2.48 -0.25 0.66
C PRO A 208 3.08 -1.67 0.76
N ILE A 209 4.18 -1.82 1.50
CA ILE A 209 4.84 -3.10 1.78
C ILE A 209 3.90 -4.09 2.47
N ALA A 210 3.02 -3.62 3.35
CA ALA A 210 2.04 -4.48 4.02
C ALA A 210 1.03 -5.08 3.03
N ASP A 211 0.66 -4.32 1.99
CA ASP A 211 -0.19 -4.87 0.93
C ASP A 211 0.58 -5.76 -0.03
N VAL A 212 1.88 -5.49 -0.25
CA VAL A 212 2.74 -6.42 -1.01
C VAL A 212 2.81 -7.76 -0.28
N TYR A 213 2.93 -7.77 1.05
CA TYR A 213 2.86 -9.00 1.85
C TYR A 213 1.54 -9.76 1.63
N GLU A 214 0.40 -9.08 1.76
CA GLU A 214 -0.89 -9.73 1.52
C GLU A 214 -1.07 -10.14 0.04
N PHE A 215 -0.51 -9.41 -0.91
CA PHE A 215 -0.51 -9.78 -2.33
C PHE A 215 0.24 -11.10 -2.55
N VAL A 216 1.47 -11.21 -2.04
CA VAL A 216 2.29 -12.43 -2.11
C VAL A 216 1.57 -13.60 -1.44
N LYS A 217 0.93 -13.35 -0.29
CA LYS A 217 0.17 -14.36 0.43
C LYS A 217 -1.03 -14.87 -0.36
N ARG A 218 -1.79 -13.98 -1.04
CA ARG A 218 -2.88 -14.39 -1.94
C ARG A 218 -2.35 -15.23 -3.11
N LYS A 219 -1.23 -14.83 -3.73
CA LYS A 219 -0.57 -15.61 -4.80
C LYS A 219 -0.12 -16.99 -4.32
N LEU A 220 0.39 -17.10 -3.10
CA LEU A 220 0.77 -18.38 -2.50
C LEU A 220 -0.45 -19.31 -2.34
N VAL A 221 -1.58 -18.77 -1.86
CA VAL A 221 -2.83 -19.53 -1.73
C VAL A 221 -3.33 -20.01 -3.10
N GLU A 222 -3.30 -19.15 -4.12
CA GLU A 222 -3.69 -19.50 -5.50
C GLU A 222 -2.88 -20.69 -6.07
N LEU A 223 -1.60 -20.82 -5.70
CA LEU A 223 -0.74 -21.92 -6.15
C LEU A 223 -0.94 -23.24 -5.38
N GLN A 224 -1.64 -23.20 -4.25
CA GLN A 224 -1.90 -24.36 -3.41
C GLN A 224 -3.24 -25.05 -3.73
N VAL A 225 -4.04 -24.44 -4.60
CA VAL A 225 -5.33 -24.95 -5.11
C VAL A 225 -5.09 -25.74 -6.40
#